data_AF-A0A7Z9JEY5-F1
#
_entry.id   AF-A0A7Z9JEY5-F1
#
_cell.length_a   1.000
_cell.length_b   1.000
_cell.length_c   1.000
_cell.angle_alpha   90.00
_cell.angle_beta   90.00
_cell.angle_gamma   90.00
#
_symmetry.space_group_name_H-M   'P 1'
#
loop_
_entity.id
_entity.type
_entity.pdbx_description
1 polymer ?
#
loop_
_entity_poly.entity_id
_entity_poly.type
_entity_poly.pdbx_seq_one_letter_code
_entity_poly.pdbx_strand_id
1 'polypeptide(L)'
;MSLEGSDNLTHMLVGGLTALLNTDLDVGDDGILDAIFWTELVDEVGLVEVGFDGEVVDLLYTDVLLGPVGIYPPAHVFRCPDGDIWQLGVFGNLAMDTPGASNMCDVPDLDGDGIFDLVDNCYLANPDQTDCNSNGIGDVCDIAEMTSQDCNGNGIPDECEVDCNLNGIPDDCDIANGAADCDANGILDSCEADCNANGIVDACDISSGTSADANGNGVPDECEVGNLMYTSFEEPLIGAKYFDLGNPLLDHQLVNNIGEADVEYVATGAEMGFTAWYFNTRASVGLTDGDYVGVTNYTGNGVGAYPDGVNGYQMSDTDGKMQVVFDAATATGSWNVSIDLFVQATGWELDDVIIVEIVVDGGAVLSLLNTTGQDIDALGIEGAWFNLIQDLTGFTTATLRVSLDSNAATEAVFMDNVVFSSNAIVDSDGDGIPDTQDNCNLPNPDQLDCNGNGIGDVCDLADGTSFDCNLNSIPDECEADCNTNGVPDDCDIANGTSIDADGNGIPDECELS
;
A
#
# COMPACT_ATOMS: atom_id res chain seq x y z
N MET A 1 32.65 2.94 -30.56
CA MET A 1 32.01 2.57 -29.28
C MET A 1 30.57 2.24 -29.63
N SER A 2 29.93 1.30 -28.94
CA SER A 2 28.53 0.92 -29.20
C SER A 2 27.65 2.17 -29.09
N LEU A 3 26.93 2.51 -30.16
CA LEU A 3 25.96 3.61 -30.21
C LEU A 3 24.52 3.11 -30.03
N GLU A 4 24.35 1.84 -29.68
CA GLU A 4 23.03 1.24 -29.50
C GLU A 4 22.92 0.66 -28.09
N GLY A 5 22.22 1.42 -27.27
CA GLY A 5 21.67 1.15 -25.95
C GLY A 5 20.65 2.27 -25.73
N SER A 6 19.44 1.92 -25.29
CA SER A 6 18.24 2.76 -25.15
C SER A 6 18.37 3.83 -24.06
N ASP A 7 19.40 4.67 -24.14
CA ASP A 7 19.69 5.71 -23.16
C ASP A 7 19.95 7.04 -23.89
N ASN A 8 19.74 8.17 -23.19
CA ASN A 8 20.13 9.49 -23.69
C ASN A 8 21.64 9.57 -23.92
N LEU A 9 22.06 10.11 -25.07
CA LEU A 9 23.48 10.15 -25.45
C LEU A 9 23.90 11.55 -25.88
N THR A 10 24.89 12.12 -25.19
CA THR A 10 25.57 13.35 -25.63
C THR A 10 26.84 13.03 -26.41
N HIS A 11 26.91 13.53 -27.64
CA HIS A 11 28.07 13.44 -28.52
C HIS A 11 28.76 14.80 -28.62
N MET A 12 30.05 14.87 -28.31
CA MET A 12 30.85 16.09 -28.45
C MET A 12 32.04 15.86 -29.38
N LEU A 13 32.20 16.74 -30.37
CA LEU A 13 33.41 16.83 -31.18
C LEU A 13 34.32 17.88 -30.57
N VAL A 14 35.52 17.47 -30.12
CA VAL A 14 36.43 18.34 -29.38
C VAL A 14 37.84 18.33 -29.96
N GLY A 15 38.51 19.48 -29.88
CA GLY A 15 39.90 19.70 -30.26
C GLY A 15 40.85 19.60 -29.07
N GLY A 16 41.96 18.86 -29.24
CA GLY A 16 43.01 18.77 -28.22
C GLY A 16 42.64 17.95 -26.98
N LEU A 17 41.84 16.90 -27.16
CA LEU A 17 41.42 16.01 -26.07
C LEU A 17 42.62 15.40 -25.33
N THR A 18 42.60 15.52 -24.00
CA THR A 18 43.62 14.98 -23.08
C THR A 18 43.06 13.93 -22.11
N ALA A 19 41.73 13.75 -22.09
CA ALA A 19 41.07 12.70 -21.32
C ALA A 19 41.52 11.31 -21.80
N LEU A 20 41.56 10.36 -20.88
CA LEU A 20 41.70 8.95 -21.20
C LEU A 20 40.33 8.35 -21.55
N LEU A 21 40.32 7.24 -22.28
CA LEU A 21 39.10 6.48 -22.51
C LEU A 21 38.45 6.11 -21.17
N ASN A 22 37.12 6.26 -21.07
CA ASN A 22 36.32 6.07 -19.85
C ASN A 22 36.68 7.01 -18.69
N THR A 23 37.27 8.18 -18.98
CA THR A 23 37.34 9.25 -17.97
C THR A 23 35.93 9.74 -17.73
N ASP A 24 35.52 9.71 -16.48
CA ASP A 24 34.28 10.30 -16.01
C ASP A 24 34.39 11.84 -16.04
N LEU A 25 33.39 12.49 -16.64
CA LEU A 25 33.37 13.93 -16.89
C LEU A 25 32.39 14.70 -15.99
N ASP A 26 31.46 13.99 -15.35
CA ASP A 26 30.51 14.50 -14.35
C ASP A 26 30.55 13.52 -13.17
N VAL A 27 31.44 13.78 -12.22
CA VAL A 27 31.68 12.90 -11.07
C VAL A 27 30.52 12.97 -10.06
N GLY A 28 29.65 13.97 -10.19
CA GLY A 28 28.48 14.18 -9.35
C GLY A 28 27.18 13.58 -9.89
N ASP A 29 27.17 13.14 -11.16
CA ASP A 29 25.96 12.79 -11.91
C ASP A 29 24.86 13.86 -11.71
N ASP A 30 25.23 15.14 -11.79
CA ASP A 30 24.32 16.28 -11.56
C ASP A 30 23.89 17.00 -12.85
N GLY A 31 24.35 16.50 -14.00
CA GLY A 31 24.07 17.06 -15.32
C GLY A 31 24.99 18.21 -15.69
N ILE A 32 26.02 18.48 -14.88
CA ILE A 32 27.00 19.54 -15.13
C ILE A 32 28.39 18.92 -15.21
N LEU A 33 29.09 19.15 -16.33
CA LEU A 33 30.45 18.66 -16.49
C LEU A 33 31.43 19.31 -15.50
N ASP A 34 32.00 18.50 -14.61
CA ASP A 34 32.98 18.90 -13.60
C ASP A 34 34.35 19.24 -14.20
N ALA A 35 34.70 18.58 -15.31
CA ALA A 35 36.05 18.62 -15.86
C ALA A 35 36.07 18.70 -17.38
N ILE A 36 36.72 19.76 -17.89
CA ILE A 36 36.95 19.97 -19.32
C ILE A 36 38.37 19.52 -19.67
N PHE A 37 38.48 18.47 -20.48
CA PHE A 37 39.77 17.88 -20.89
C PHE A 37 40.15 18.18 -22.35
N TRP A 38 39.49 19.14 -22.98
CA TRP A 38 39.78 19.59 -24.34
C TRP A 38 40.10 21.08 -24.36
N THR A 39 40.75 21.51 -25.43
CA THR A 39 41.11 22.92 -25.63
C THR A 39 40.06 23.70 -26.43
N GLU A 40 39.20 22.99 -27.15
CA GLU A 40 38.17 23.55 -28.02
C GLU A 40 37.00 22.57 -28.12
N LEU A 41 35.78 23.06 -27.95
CA LEU A 41 34.57 22.33 -28.34
C LEU A 41 34.24 22.77 -29.76
N VAL A 42 34.28 21.81 -30.69
CA VAL A 42 34.05 22.05 -32.12
C VAL A 42 32.56 21.95 -32.43
N ASP A 43 31.87 20.96 -31.84
CA ASP A 43 30.45 20.71 -32.05
C ASP A 43 29.90 19.77 -30.97
N GLU A 44 28.59 19.74 -30.80
CA GLU A 44 27.90 18.82 -29.89
C GLU A 44 26.44 18.56 -30.29
N VAL A 45 25.91 17.40 -29.90
CA VAL A 45 24.51 17.00 -30.08
C VAL A 45 24.08 15.98 -29.03
N GLY A 46 22.88 16.15 -28.48
CA GLY A 46 22.24 15.23 -27.55
C GLY A 46 21.12 14.46 -28.25
N LEU A 47 21.11 13.14 -28.11
CA LEU A 47 20.06 12.27 -28.64
C LEU A 47 19.13 11.91 -27.49
N VAL A 48 17.84 12.24 -27.64
CA VAL A 48 16.85 12.20 -26.56
C VAL A 48 15.89 11.03 -26.75
N GLU A 49 15.65 10.31 -25.68
CA GLU A 49 14.56 9.38 -25.39
C GLU A 49 13.64 10.02 -24.33
N VAL A 50 12.34 9.73 -24.40
CA VAL A 50 11.36 10.15 -23.39
C VAL A 50 10.62 8.94 -22.86
N GLY A 51 10.26 8.98 -21.56
CA GLY A 51 9.38 7.99 -20.95
C GLY A 51 7.97 8.00 -21.55
N PHE A 52 7.14 7.01 -21.18
CA PHE A 52 5.72 6.95 -21.58
C PHE A 52 4.90 8.18 -21.15
N ASP A 53 5.40 8.95 -20.18
CA ASP A 53 4.85 10.19 -19.64
C ASP A 53 5.43 11.46 -20.29
N GLY A 54 6.38 11.32 -21.22
CA GLY A 54 7.04 12.44 -21.90
C GLY A 54 8.16 13.11 -21.10
N GLU A 55 8.51 12.58 -19.91
CA GLU A 55 9.60 13.12 -19.09
C GLU A 55 10.97 12.63 -19.60
N VAL A 56 11.95 13.54 -19.64
CA VAL A 56 13.34 13.22 -19.96
C VAL A 56 13.98 12.62 -18.71
N VAL A 57 14.15 11.30 -18.70
CA VAL A 57 14.59 10.55 -17.51
C VAL A 57 16.11 10.54 -17.29
N ASP A 58 16.91 10.83 -18.32
CA ASP A 58 18.37 10.75 -18.26
C ASP A 58 19.09 12.09 -18.50
N LEU A 59 20.24 12.27 -17.83
CA LEU A 59 21.06 13.49 -17.90
C LEU A 59 21.67 13.71 -19.30
N LEU A 60 21.57 14.95 -19.79
CA LEU A 60 22.13 15.41 -21.06
C LEU A 60 23.06 16.61 -20.81
N TYR A 61 24.16 16.69 -21.56
CA TYR A 61 25.24 17.65 -21.32
C TYR A 61 25.38 18.70 -22.44
N THR A 62 24.33 18.88 -23.23
CA THR A 62 24.25 19.87 -24.32
C THR A 62 22.83 20.39 -24.48
N ASP A 63 22.70 21.65 -24.92
CA ASP A 63 21.43 22.26 -25.27
C ASP A 63 20.97 21.91 -26.70
N VAL A 64 21.83 21.23 -27.49
CA VAL A 64 21.55 20.88 -28.89
C VAL A 64 20.93 19.49 -28.95
N LEU A 65 19.62 19.42 -28.70
CA LEU A 65 18.88 18.16 -28.56
C LEU A 65 18.17 17.74 -29.86
N LEU A 66 18.20 16.44 -30.16
CA LEU A 66 17.50 15.81 -31.29
C LEU A 66 16.73 14.56 -30.84
N GLY A 67 15.54 14.38 -31.41
CA GLY A 67 14.56 13.38 -30.98
C GLY A 67 13.62 13.92 -29.91
N PRO A 68 12.81 13.07 -29.26
CA PRO A 68 12.69 11.62 -29.52
C PRO A 68 11.99 11.30 -30.85
N VAL A 69 12.03 10.04 -31.27
CA VAL A 69 11.17 9.49 -32.34
C VAL A 69 10.21 8.50 -31.69
N GLY A 70 9.00 8.96 -31.40
CA GLY A 70 8.09 8.28 -30.47
C GLY A 70 8.69 8.28 -29.06
N ILE A 71 8.84 7.09 -28.46
CA ILE A 71 9.49 6.90 -27.15
C ILE A 71 10.95 6.44 -27.25
N TYR A 72 11.58 6.54 -28.43
CA TYR A 72 12.94 6.04 -28.67
C TYR A 72 13.90 7.16 -29.06
N PRO A 73 15.21 6.99 -28.81
CA PRO A 73 16.21 7.92 -29.32
C PRO A 73 16.29 7.83 -30.84
N PRO A 74 16.68 8.92 -31.51
CA PRO A 74 16.78 8.93 -32.96
C PRO A 74 17.85 7.96 -33.45
N ALA A 75 17.47 7.04 -34.34
CA ALA A 75 18.38 6.01 -34.83
C ALA A 75 19.53 6.54 -35.71
N HIS A 76 19.37 7.74 -36.27
CA HIS A 76 20.37 8.38 -37.13
C HIS A 76 20.18 9.89 -37.07
N VAL A 77 21.29 10.64 -36.95
CA VAL A 77 21.32 12.09 -37.09
C VAL A 77 22.44 12.51 -38.04
N PHE A 78 22.24 13.61 -38.77
CA PHE A 78 23.23 14.12 -39.72
C PHE A 78 23.27 15.65 -39.71
N ARG A 79 24.34 16.21 -40.28
CA ARG A 79 24.59 17.65 -40.32
C ARG A 79 24.69 18.16 -41.77
N CYS A 80 24.00 19.25 -42.08
CA CYS A 80 23.91 19.81 -43.44
C CYS A 80 25.03 20.80 -43.77
N PRO A 81 25.53 20.83 -45.03
CA PRO A 81 26.95 20.93 -45.35
C PRO A 81 27.62 22.08 -44.61
N ASP A 82 28.38 21.71 -43.58
CA ASP A 82 29.20 22.57 -42.73
C ASP A 82 28.46 23.78 -42.09
N GLY A 83 27.16 23.66 -41.82
CA GLY A 83 26.31 24.68 -41.16
C GLY A 83 25.90 24.32 -39.73
N ASP A 84 25.52 25.30 -38.90
CA ASP A 84 25.41 25.22 -37.42
C ASP A 84 24.25 24.35 -36.83
N ILE A 85 23.54 23.52 -37.60
CA ILE A 85 22.32 22.83 -37.13
C ILE A 85 22.33 21.33 -37.47
N TRP A 86 22.02 20.50 -36.47
CA TRP A 86 21.86 19.04 -36.58
C TRP A 86 20.43 18.66 -37.03
N GLN A 87 20.29 17.52 -37.72
CA GLN A 87 19.01 17.04 -38.25
C GLN A 87 18.79 15.53 -38.00
N LEU A 88 17.52 15.13 -37.89
CA LEU A 88 17.11 13.73 -37.77
C LEU A 88 17.15 13.02 -39.13
N GLY A 89 17.78 11.85 -39.17
CA GLY A 89 17.79 10.94 -40.30
C GLY A 89 16.76 9.82 -40.16
N VAL A 90 16.29 9.30 -41.29
CA VAL A 90 15.30 8.22 -41.33
C VAL A 90 15.94 6.85 -41.18
N PHE A 91 15.25 6.00 -40.42
CA PHE A 91 15.61 4.61 -40.22
C PHE A 91 15.71 3.85 -41.54
N GLY A 92 16.84 3.16 -41.77
CA GLY A 92 17.04 2.32 -42.96
C GLY A 92 17.44 3.04 -44.25
N ASN A 93 17.57 4.38 -44.25
CA ASN A 93 18.08 5.14 -45.39
C ASN A 93 19.39 5.88 -45.05
N LEU A 94 20.52 5.22 -45.31
CA LEU A 94 21.86 5.80 -45.13
C LEU A 94 22.25 6.79 -46.23
N ALA A 95 21.37 7.13 -47.19
CA ALA A 95 21.72 8.11 -48.22
C ALA A 95 21.95 9.52 -47.64
N MET A 96 21.43 9.79 -46.44
CA MET A 96 21.57 11.08 -45.75
C MET A 96 22.83 11.15 -44.86
N ASP A 97 23.46 10.02 -44.55
CA ASP A 97 24.79 9.95 -43.92
C ASP A 97 25.83 9.57 -44.97
N THR A 98 26.64 10.54 -45.41
CA THR A 98 27.70 10.25 -46.38
C THR A 98 29.08 10.53 -45.78
N PRO A 99 29.69 9.56 -45.04
CA PRO A 99 31.03 9.73 -44.52
C PRO A 99 32.03 10.12 -45.62
N GLY A 100 32.57 11.33 -45.53
CA GLY A 100 33.52 11.87 -46.51
C GLY A 100 32.92 12.54 -47.75
N ALA A 101 31.60 12.73 -47.82
CA ALA A 101 30.92 13.59 -48.78
C ALA A 101 29.97 14.56 -48.05
N SER A 102 29.45 15.57 -48.77
CA SER A 102 28.46 16.49 -48.21
C SER A 102 27.12 15.79 -48.07
N ASN A 103 26.51 15.88 -46.88
CA ASN A 103 25.15 15.36 -46.64
C ASN A 103 24.13 16.08 -47.55
N MET A 104 23.10 15.34 -47.97
CA MET A 104 22.05 15.84 -48.88
C MET A 104 21.01 16.65 -48.10
N CYS A 105 20.94 17.96 -48.36
CA CYS A 105 20.12 18.89 -47.56
C CYS A 105 19.32 19.87 -48.41
N ASP A 106 19.07 19.50 -49.67
CA ASP A 106 18.47 20.37 -50.69
C ASP A 106 17.20 19.70 -51.24
N VAL A 107 16.32 19.29 -50.32
CA VAL A 107 15.00 18.72 -50.64
C VAL A 107 13.94 19.66 -50.07
N PRO A 108 12.86 19.96 -50.82
CA PRO A 108 11.81 20.83 -50.33
C PRO A 108 11.16 20.25 -49.05
N ASP A 109 10.68 21.16 -48.22
CA ASP A 109 9.72 20.95 -47.14
C ASP A 109 8.49 21.76 -47.60
N LEU A 110 7.53 21.06 -48.20
CA LEU A 110 6.46 21.65 -49.00
C LEU A 110 5.42 22.36 -48.12
N ASP A 111 5.17 21.85 -46.93
CA ASP A 111 4.16 22.36 -46.01
C ASP A 111 4.74 23.14 -44.82
N GLY A 112 6.06 23.12 -44.64
CA GLY A 112 6.81 23.99 -43.74
C GLY A 112 6.75 23.54 -42.28
N ASP A 113 6.58 22.26 -42.03
CA ASP A 113 6.37 21.68 -40.71
C ASP A 113 7.68 21.25 -40.02
N GLY A 114 8.80 21.29 -40.76
CA GLY A 114 10.12 20.92 -40.29
C GLY A 114 10.56 19.50 -40.67
N ILE A 115 9.68 18.73 -41.30
CA ILE A 115 9.93 17.41 -41.88
C ILE A 115 10.11 17.57 -43.40
N PHE A 116 11.01 16.79 -44.00
CA PHE A 116 11.30 16.92 -45.44
C PHE A 116 10.36 16.06 -46.28
N ASP A 117 9.93 16.53 -47.45
CA ASP A 117 9.00 15.84 -48.38
C ASP A 117 9.32 14.36 -48.65
N LEU A 118 10.60 13.96 -48.57
CA LEU A 118 11.04 12.58 -48.83
C LEU A 118 10.64 11.61 -47.69
N VAL A 119 10.45 12.15 -46.51
CA VAL A 119 10.30 11.41 -45.25
C VAL A 119 9.05 11.81 -44.48
N ASP A 120 8.40 12.88 -44.91
CA ASP A 120 7.09 13.33 -44.46
C ASP A 120 6.01 12.32 -44.86
N ASN A 121 5.30 11.79 -43.86
CA ASN A 121 4.17 10.88 -44.07
C ASN A 121 2.87 11.63 -44.38
N CYS A 122 2.89 12.96 -44.44
CA CYS A 122 1.76 13.78 -44.85
C CYS A 122 2.24 14.88 -45.83
N TYR A 123 1.30 15.62 -46.40
CA TYR A 123 1.57 16.82 -47.21
C TYR A 123 0.98 18.07 -46.55
N LEU A 124 0.41 17.88 -45.36
CA LEU A 124 -0.12 18.90 -44.48
C LEU A 124 0.72 18.85 -43.22
N ALA A 125 1.07 20.03 -42.71
CA ALA A 125 1.96 20.13 -41.57
C ALA A 125 1.53 19.25 -40.38
N ASN A 126 2.37 18.26 -40.07
CA ASN A 126 2.26 17.34 -38.96
C ASN A 126 3.68 17.05 -38.40
N PRO A 127 4.29 18.00 -37.68
CA PRO A 127 5.67 17.88 -37.21
C PRO A 127 5.95 16.65 -36.33
N ASP A 128 4.91 16.07 -35.73
CA ASP A 128 4.95 14.87 -34.89
C ASP A 128 4.96 13.56 -35.69
N GLN A 129 4.59 13.60 -36.99
CA GLN A 129 4.54 12.47 -37.90
C GLN A 129 3.72 11.28 -37.38
N THR A 130 2.70 11.56 -36.55
CA THR A 130 1.86 10.53 -35.94
C THR A 130 1.10 9.76 -37.03
N ASP A 131 1.16 8.42 -36.97
CA ASP A 131 0.49 7.47 -37.86
C ASP A 131 0.01 6.27 -37.02
N CYS A 132 -1.17 6.41 -36.44
CA CYS A 132 -1.65 5.51 -35.40
C CYS A 132 -2.10 4.14 -35.96
N ASN A 133 -2.59 4.09 -37.19
CA ASN A 133 -2.98 2.86 -37.88
C ASN A 133 -1.80 2.21 -38.65
N SER A 134 -0.63 2.87 -38.68
CA SER A 134 0.61 2.43 -39.32
C SER A 134 0.46 2.13 -40.81
N ASN A 135 -0.40 2.88 -41.51
CA ASN A 135 -0.64 2.67 -42.94
C ASN A 135 0.38 3.42 -43.84
N GLY A 136 1.22 4.28 -43.25
CA GLY A 136 2.22 5.10 -43.91
C GLY A 136 1.75 6.50 -44.33
N ILE A 137 0.54 6.90 -43.93
CA ILE A 137 -0.04 8.24 -44.08
C ILE A 137 -0.22 8.80 -42.67
N GLY A 138 0.25 10.02 -42.42
CA GLY A 138 0.09 10.64 -41.10
C GLY A 138 -1.38 10.93 -40.79
N ASP A 139 -1.76 10.87 -39.51
CA ASP A 139 -3.14 11.01 -39.00
C ASP A 139 -3.85 12.26 -39.56
N VAL A 140 -3.13 13.39 -39.61
CA VAL A 140 -3.62 14.67 -40.17
C VAL A 140 -4.07 14.51 -41.62
N CYS A 141 -3.29 13.79 -42.43
CA CYS A 141 -3.64 13.49 -43.81
C CYS A 141 -4.73 12.44 -43.91
N ASP A 142 -4.73 11.43 -43.04
CA ASP A 142 -5.74 10.39 -43.04
C ASP A 142 -7.15 10.98 -42.79
N ILE A 143 -7.26 11.91 -41.84
CA ILE A 143 -8.49 12.66 -41.57
C ILE A 143 -8.84 13.59 -42.74
N ALA A 144 -7.87 14.34 -43.26
CA ALA A 144 -8.10 15.30 -44.34
C ALA A 144 -8.51 14.63 -45.66
N GLU A 145 -8.00 13.43 -45.94
CA GLU A 145 -8.32 12.61 -47.12
C GLU A 145 -9.57 11.75 -46.92
N MET A 146 -10.16 11.74 -45.72
CA MET A 146 -11.30 10.89 -45.33
C MET A 146 -11.00 9.40 -45.46
N THR A 147 -9.74 9.00 -45.30
CA THR A 147 -9.33 7.59 -45.16
C THR A 147 -9.56 7.09 -43.75
N SER A 148 -9.44 7.99 -42.75
CA SER A 148 -9.92 7.77 -41.39
C SER A 148 -11.01 8.79 -41.01
N GLN A 149 -11.86 8.41 -40.05
CA GLN A 149 -12.91 9.27 -39.51
C GLN A 149 -12.37 10.00 -38.27
N ASP A 150 -12.90 11.19 -38.01
CA ASP A 150 -12.65 12.00 -36.80
C ASP A 150 -14.00 12.64 -36.43
N CYS A 151 -14.78 11.93 -35.64
CA CYS A 151 -16.16 12.28 -35.33
C CYS A 151 -16.27 13.40 -34.30
N ASN A 152 -15.27 13.58 -33.42
CA ASN A 152 -15.24 14.62 -32.39
C ASN A 152 -14.42 15.87 -32.82
N GLY A 153 -13.64 15.78 -33.90
CA GLY A 153 -12.86 16.87 -34.47
C GLY A 153 -11.59 17.20 -33.69
N ASN A 154 -11.05 16.26 -32.90
CA ASN A 154 -9.89 16.49 -32.04
C ASN A 154 -8.55 16.29 -32.78
N GLY A 155 -8.58 15.82 -34.03
CA GLY A 155 -7.38 15.56 -34.83
C GLY A 155 -6.76 14.19 -34.64
N ILE A 156 -7.40 13.30 -33.88
CA ILE A 156 -7.03 11.89 -33.71
C ILE A 156 -8.04 11.03 -34.50
N PRO A 157 -7.59 10.08 -35.33
CA PRO A 157 -8.49 9.16 -36.01
C PRO A 157 -9.33 8.33 -35.04
N ASP A 158 -10.62 8.14 -35.34
CA ASP A 158 -11.57 7.36 -34.54
C ASP A 158 -11.04 5.96 -34.18
N GLU A 159 -10.34 5.29 -35.12
CA GLU A 159 -9.78 3.95 -34.91
C GLU A 159 -8.63 3.90 -33.90
N CYS A 160 -8.18 5.07 -33.44
CA CYS A 160 -7.09 5.29 -32.51
C CYS A 160 -7.57 5.88 -31.18
N GLU A 161 -8.88 6.03 -31.02
CA GLU A 161 -9.54 6.43 -29.79
C GLU A 161 -10.08 5.21 -29.02
N VAL A 162 -10.48 5.43 -27.77
CA VAL A 162 -11.05 4.38 -26.93
C VAL A 162 -12.46 4.05 -27.42
N ASP A 163 -12.69 2.77 -27.70
CA ASP A 163 -13.98 2.18 -28.03
C ASP A 163 -14.19 0.96 -27.13
N CYS A 164 -14.87 1.16 -26.01
CA CYS A 164 -15.03 0.14 -25.00
C CYS A 164 -16.03 -0.96 -25.42
N ASN A 165 -17.00 -0.60 -26.27
CA ASN A 165 -18.06 -1.51 -26.72
C ASN A 165 -17.70 -2.25 -28.02
N LEU A 166 -16.58 -1.89 -28.64
CA LEU A 166 -15.99 -2.46 -29.85
C LEU A 166 -16.92 -2.40 -31.07
N ASN A 167 -17.71 -1.33 -31.18
CA ASN A 167 -18.63 -1.14 -32.30
C ASN A 167 -17.99 -0.40 -33.50
N GLY A 168 -16.77 0.12 -33.33
CA GLY A 168 -16.01 0.89 -34.30
C GLY A 168 -16.30 2.40 -34.29
N ILE A 169 -16.95 2.91 -33.24
CA ILE A 169 -17.19 4.32 -32.95
C ILE A 169 -16.60 4.58 -31.56
N PRO A 170 -15.75 5.62 -31.40
CA PRO A 170 -15.20 6.00 -30.11
C PRO A 170 -16.28 6.35 -29.09
N ASP A 171 -15.98 6.13 -27.80
CA ASP A 171 -16.92 6.36 -26.70
C ASP A 171 -17.45 7.80 -26.71
N ASP A 172 -16.57 8.80 -26.86
CA ASP A 172 -16.94 10.22 -26.97
C ASP A 172 -17.96 10.49 -28.09
N CYS A 173 -17.84 9.76 -29.20
CA CYS A 173 -18.73 9.90 -30.34
C CYS A 173 -20.03 9.12 -30.18
N ASP A 174 -20.00 7.97 -29.52
CA ASP A 174 -21.21 7.27 -29.10
C ASP A 174 -22.03 8.15 -28.12
N ILE A 175 -21.37 8.79 -27.15
CA ILE A 175 -21.97 9.74 -26.21
C ILE A 175 -22.58 10.93 -26.96
N ALA A 176 -21.84 11.54 -27.88
CA ALA A 176 -22.35 12.63 -28.72
C ALA A 176 -23.56 12.22 -29.58
N ASN A 177 -23.65 10.93 -29.96
CA ASN A 177 -24.77 10.34 -30.68
C ASN A 177 -25.92 9.85 -29.78
N GLY A 178 -25.83 10.09 -28.47
CA GLY A 178 -26.90 9.83 -27.49
C GLY A 178 -26.84 8.46 -26.84
N ALA A 179 -25.68 7.80 -26.84
CA ALA A 179 -25.41 6.74 -25.90
C ALA A 179 -25.43 7.26 -24.45
N ALA A 180 -25.64 6.36 -23.50
CA ALA A 180 -25.77 6.73 -22.10
C ALA A 180 -24.39 6.87 -21.45
N ASP A 181 -24.20 7.99 -20.76
CA ASP A 181 -23.05 8.36 -19.92
C ASP A 181 -23.64 9.24 -18.81
N CYS A 182 -24.14 8.58 -17.75
CA CYS A 182 -24.97 9.24 -16.75
C CYS A 182 -24.17 9.98 -15.67
N ASP A 183 -22.89 9.63 -15.46
CA ASP A 183 -21.99 10.33 -14.54
C ASP A 183 -21.09 11.38 -15.25
N ALA A 184 -21.12 11.41 -16.59
CA ALA A 184 -20.40 12.34 -17.46
C ALA A 184 -18.88 12.21 -17.38
N ASN A 185 -18.37 10.98 -17.18
CA ASN A 185 -16.93 10.71 -17.08
C ASN A 185 -16.26 10.43 -18.45
N GLY A 186 -17.04 10.34 -19.53
CA GLY A 186 -16.56 10.07 -20.90
C GLY A 186 -16.49 8.59 -21.28
N ILE A 187 -16.86 7.69 -20.36
CA ILE A 187 -17.01 6.25 -20.60
C ILE A 187 -18.51 5.95 -20.74
N LEU A 188 -18.85 5.07 -21.67
CA LEU A 188 -20.24 4.65 -21.85
C LEU A 188 -20.73 3.82 -20.66
N ASP A 189 -21.96 4.06 -20.20
CA ASP A 189 -22.62 3.26 -19.14
C ASP A 189 -22.51 1.75 -19.43
N SER A 190 -22.62 1.33 -20.70
CA SER A 190 -22.53 -0.08 -21.09
C SER A 190 -21.17 -0.74 -20.84
N CYS A 191 -20.16 0.06 -20.55
CA CYS A 191 -18.78 -0.33 -20.31
C CYS A 191 -18.36 -0.15 -18.85
N GLU A 192 -19.30 0.30 -18.01
CA GLU A 192 -19.07 0.48 -16.59
C GLU A 192 -19.66 -0.69 -15.79
N ALA A 193 -19.30 -0.75 -14.51
CA ALA A 193 -19.81 -1.75 -13.61
C ALA A 193 -21.29 -1.47 -13.28
N ASP A 194 -22.11 -2.52 -13.37
CA ASP A 194 -23.47 -2.61 -12.84
C ASP A 194 -23.52 -3.86 -11.98
N CYS A 195 -23.13 -3.70 -10.72
CA CYS A 195 -22.89 -4.80 -9.80
C CYS A 195 -24.18 -5.47 -9.31
N ASN A 196 -25.27 -4.69 -9.19
CA ASN A 196 -26.58 -5.18 -8.79
C ASN A 196 -27.42 -5.68 -9.98
N ALA A 197 -26.90 -5.51 -11.21
CA ALA A 197 -27.49 -5.90 -12.49
C ALA A 197 -28.88 -5.32 -12.72
N ASN A 198 -29.13 -4.10 -12.24
CA ASN A 198 -30.42 -3.44 -12.35
C ASN A 198 -30.59 -2.67 -13.68
N GLY A 199 -29.53 -2.53 -14.46
CA GLY A 199 -29.46 -1.82 -15.73
C GLY A 199 -29.10 -0.33 -15.60
N ILE A 200 -28.68 0.11 -14.42
CA ILE A 200 -28.07 1.40 -14.11
C ILE A 200 -26.69 1.09 -13.53
N VAL A 201 -25.68 1.80 -14.00
CA VAL A 201 -24.30 1.62 -13.54
C VAL A 201 -24.13 2.13 -12.12
N ASP A 202 -23.14 1.57 -11.43
CA ASP A 202 -22.83 1.80 -10.02
C ASP A 202 -22.72 3.30 -9.69
N ALA A 203 -21.95 4.05 -10.47
CA ALA A 203 -21.77 5.50 -10.30
C ALA A 203 -23.11 6.28 -10.38
N CYS A 204 -24.04 5.81 -11.19
CA CYS A 204 -25.35 6.43 -11.37
C CYS A 204 -26.38 5.98 -10.34
N ASP A 205 -26.25 4.76 -9.84
CA ASP A 205 -27.01 4.32 -8.68
C ASP A 205 -26.65 5.14 -7.43
N ILE A 206 -25.36 5.39 -7.22
CA ILE A 206 -24.86 6.22 -6.12
C ILE A 206 -25.33 7.68 -6.28
N SER A 207 -25.11 8.28 -7.45
CA SER A 207 -25.45 9.70 -7.67
C SER A 207 -26.96 9.98 -7.61
N SER A 208 -27.78 9.00 -7.98
CA SER A 208 -29.24 9.09 -7.90
C SER A 208 -29.82 8.69 -6.54
N GLY A 209 -29.00 8.12 -5.66
CA GLY A 209 -29.35 7.67 -4.31
C GLY A 209 -30.22 6.42 -4.29
N THR A 210 -30.21 5.63 -5.37
CA THR A 210 -30.84 4.30 -5.43
C THR A 210 -30.00 3.26 -4.69
N SER A 211 -28.68 3.43 -4.70
CA SER A 211 -27.76 2.67 -3.85
C SER A 211 -26.99 3.60 -2.91
N ALA A 212 -26.63 3.08 -1.73
CA ALA A 212 -25.78 3.78 -0.79
C ALA A 212 -24.31 3.50 -1.13
N ASP A 213 -23.47 4.50 -0.95
CA ASP A 213 -22.01 4.40 -0.94
C ASP A 213 -21.57 5.21 0.28
N ALA A 214 -21.55 4.54 1.43
CA ALA A 214 -21.37 5.20 2.70
C ALA A 214 -19.90 5.52 3.00
N ASN A 215 -18.98 4.70 2.47
CA ASN A 215 -17.53 4.91 2.60
C ASN A 215 -16.98 5.85 1.50
N GLY A 216 -17.76 6.16 0.47
CA GLY A 216 -17.41 7.10 -0.60
C GLY A 216 -16.38 6.54 -1.59
N ASN A 217 -16.24 5.22 -1.68
CA ASN A 217 -15.22 4.58 -2.52
C ASN A 217 -15.67 4.37 -3.98
N GLY A 218 -16.91 4.76 -4.32
CA GLY A 218 -17.48 4.64 -5.66
C GLY A 218 -18.07 3.27 -5.99
N VAL A 219 -18.09 2.33 -5.04
CA VAL A 219 -18.74 1.02 -5.16
C VAL A 219 -19.99 1.00 -4.26
N PRO A 220 -21.18 0.65 -4.79
CA PRO A 220 -22.38 0.55 -3.97
C PRO A 220 -22.22 -0.43 -2.81
N ASP A 221 -22.66 -0.06 -1.60
CA ASP A 221 -22.57 -0.87 -0.37
C ASP A 221 -23.12 -2.31 -0.56
N GLU A 222 -24.13 -2.49 -1.42
CA GLU A 222 -24.75 -3.79 -1.70
C GLU A 222 -23.90 -4.73 -2.56
N CYS A 223 -22.82 -4.18 -3.14
CA CYS A 223 -21.90 -4.85 -4.05
C CYS A 223 -20.50 -5.02 -3.46
N GLU A 224 -20.28 -4.47 -2.27
CA GLU A 224 -19.03 -4.63 -1.55
C GLU A 224 -18.97 -6.03 -0.91
N VAL A 225 -18.15 -6.90 -1.51
CA VAL A 225 -17.84 -8.23 -0.99
C VAL A 225 -16.38 -8.26 -0.60
N GLY A 226 -16.07 -8.61 0.65
CA GLY A 226 -14.71 -8.66 1.16
C GLY A 226 -14.46 -7.61 2.24
N ASN A 227 -13.38 -6.84 2.12
CA ASN A 227 -13.07 -5.74 3.05
C ASN A 227 -13.90 -4.52 2.64
N LEU A 228 -14.82 -4.11 3.51
CA LEU A 228 -15.72 -2.97 3.30
C LEU A 228 -15.03 -1.65 3.65
N MET A 229 -14.23 -1.67 4.71
CA MET A 229 -13.51 -0.51 5.24
C MET A 229 -12.37 -1.03 6.11
N TYR A 230 -11.17 -0.47 5.98
CA TYR A 230 -10.01 -0.96 6.72
C TYR A 230 -8.93 0.11 6.91
N THR A 231 -8.01 -0.11 7.84
CA THR A 231 -6.73 0.61 7.91
C THR A 231 -5.65 -0.32 8.44
N SER A 232 -4.47 -0.27 7.82
CA SER A 232 -3.21 -0.85 8.30
C SER A 232 -2.18 0.24 8.63
N PHE A 233 -2.63 1.50 8.71
CA PHE A 233 -1.82 2.65 9.10
C PHE A 233 -0.62 2.91 8.16
N GLU A 234 -0.72 2.53 6.89
CA GLU A 234 0.33 2.71 5.89
C GLU A 234 0.27 4.06 5.19
N GLU A 235 -0.92 4.69 5.14
CA GLU A 235 -1.10 6.03 4.58
C GLU A 235 -0.79 7.17 5.58
N PRO A 236 -1.16 7.10 6.88
CA PRO A 236 -0.84 8.11 7.87
C PRO A 236 0.67 8.32 8.09
N LEU A 237 1.05 9.51 8.56
CA LEU A 237 2.45 9.87 8.76
C LEU A 237 3.04 9.23 10.02
N ILE A 238 4.13 8.48 9.86
CA ILE A 238 5.06 8.16 10.95
C ILE A 238 5.90 9.39 11.31
N GLY A 239 6.12 9.63 12.59
CA GLY A 239 6.86 10.81 13.04
C GLY A 239 7.59 10.64 14.37
N ALA A 240 8.05 11.77 14.91
CA ALA A 240 8.61 11.81 16.26
C ALA A 240 7.53 11.52 17.32
N LYS A 241 7.94 11.41 18.59
CA LYS A 241 7.04 11.40 19.74
C LYS A 241 6.00 12.52 19.63
N TYR A 242 4.76 12.18 19.94
CA TYR A 242 3.65 13.13 19.93
C TYR A 242 3.63 13.97 21.21
N PHE A 243 3.46 15.28 21.07
CA PHE A 243 3.31 16.22 22.18
C PHE A 243 1.93 16.88 22.14
N ASP A 244 1.06 16.53 23.08
CA ASP A 244 -0.23 17.19 23.22
C ASP A 244 -0.03 18.67 23.62
N LEU A 245 -0.62 19.57 22.82
CA LEU A 245 -0.65 21.02 23.08
C LEU A 245 -1.92 21.45 23.83
N GLY A 246 -2.81 20.51 24.10
CA GLY A 246 -4.05 20.66 24.85
C GLY A 246 -3.84 20.89 26.35
N ASN A 247 -4.96 20.91 27.07
CA ASN A 247 -4.94 21.02 28.53
C ASN A 247 -5.14 19.62 29.12
N PRO A 248 -4.12 19.04 29.80
CA PRO A 248 -4.19 17.66 30.30
C PRO A 248 -5.18 17.49 31.46
N LEU A 249 -5.76 18.59 31.96
CA LEU A 249 -6.78 18.53 32.99
C LEU A 249 -8.21 18.45 32.44
N LEU A 250 -8.39 18.46 31.11
CA LEU A 250 -9.68 18.44 30.44
C LEU A 250 -9.71 17.36 29.36
N ASP A 251 -10.87 16.73 29.18
CA ASP A 251 -11.09 15.81 28.07
C ASP A 251 -11.13 16.60 26.76
N HIS A 252 -10.42 16.12 25.73
CA HIS A 252 -10.34 16.78 24.43
C HIS A 252 -9.86 15.83 23.32
N GLN A 253 -10.11 16.22 22.07
CA GLN A 253 -9.58 15.54 20.89
C GLN A 253 -8.10 15.87 20.72
N LEU A 254 -7.31 14.87 20.34
CA LEU A 254 -5.90 15.03 19.96
C LEU A 254 -5.81 15.43 18.48
N VAL A 255 -4.82 16.26 18.12
CA VAL A 255 -4.71 16.89 16.80
C VAL A 255 -3.30 16.72 16.28
N ASN A 256 -3.14 16.37 15.00
CA ASN A 256 -1.80 16.13 14.44
C ASN A 256 -0.89 17.37 14.53
N ASN A 257 0.36 17.12 14.91
CA ASN A 257 1.43 18.10 14.91
C ASN A 257 2.38 17.87 13.73
N ILE A 258 2.99 18.95 13.23
CA ILE A 258 3.92 18.86 12.10
C ILE A 258 5.17 18.06 12.50
N GLY A 259 5.38 16.91 11.86
CA GLY A 259 6.58 16.06 12.01
C GLY A 259 6.54 15.09 13.20
N GLU A 260 5.41 14.99 13.88
CA GLU A 260 5.13 14.00 14.93
C GLU A 260 4.25 12.88 14.36
N ALA A 261 4.14 11.77 15.08
CA ALA A 261 3.28 10.67 14.69
C ALA A 261 1.81 11.12 14.61
N ASP A 262 1.10 10.69 13.56
CA ASP A 262 -0.31 11.02 13.39
C ASP A 262 -1.16 10.32 14.48
N VAL A 263 -2.02 11.10 15.12
CA VAL A 263 -3.00 10.67 16.13
C VAL A 263 -4.45 10.78 15.64
N GLU A 264 -4.66 11.51 14.54
CA GLU A 264 -5.87 11.51 13.73
C GLU A 264 -5.51 11.30 12.26
N TYR A 265 -6.42 10.73 11.48
CA TYR A 265 -6.26 10.59 10.05
C TYR A 265 -7.61 10.80 9.38
N VAL A 266 -7.63 11.62 8.33
CA VAL A 266 -8.79 11.77 7.46
C VAL A 266 -8.55 10.83 6.30
N ALA A 267 -9.48 9.91 6.03
CA ALA A 267 -9.39 8.95 4.93
C ALA A 267 -8.97 9.65 3.62
N THR A 268 -7.83 9.24 3.05
CA THR A 268 -7.38 9.68 1.73
C THR A 268 -7.00 8.48 0.87
N GLY A 269 -7.95 7.93 0.13
CA GLY A 269 -7.70 6.75 -0.69
C GLY A 269 -8.40 5.54 -0.12
N ALA A 270 -7.65 4.47 0.16
CA ALA A 270 -8.21 3.18 0.50
C ALA A 270 -8.32 2.94 2.02
N GLU A 271 -7.53 3.64 2.84
CA GLU A 271 -7.63 3.50 4.29
C GLU A 271 -8.71 4.38 4.91
N MET A 272 -9.34 3.84 5.94
CA MET A 272 -10.32 4.52 6.76
C MET A 272 -9.68 5.54 7.70
N GLY A 273 -10.44 6.59 8.03
CA GLY A 273 -10.02 7.58 9.00
C GLY A 273 -10.15 7.12 10.44
N PHE A 274 -9.49 7.83 11.34
CA PHE A 274 -9.61 7.67 12.78
C PHE A 274 -9.34 9.00 13.50
N THR A 275 -9.81 9.09 14.74
CA THR A 275 -9.59 10.26 15.59
C THR A 275 -9.27 9.81 17.02
N ALA A 276 -8.16 10.30 17.57
CA ALA A 276 -7.82 10.05 18.97
C ALA A 276 -8.32 11.13 19.93
N TRP A 277 -8.61 10.70 21.16
CA TRP A 277 -9.11 11.53 22.25
C TRP A 277 -8.34 11.24 23.53
N TYR A 278 -8.12 12.28 24.33
CA TYR A 278 -7.60 12.17 25.68
C TYR A 278 -8.70 12.45 26.71
N PHE A 279 -8.72 11.64 27.77
CA PHE A 279 -9.60 11.79 28.92
C PHE A 279 -8.78 11.85 30.21
N ASN A 280 -9.06 12.85 31.04
CA ASN A 280 -8.36 13.05 32.29
C ASN A 280 -8.91 12.12 33.38
N THR A 281 -8.37 10.90 33.45
CA THR A 281 -8.72 9.89 34.46
C THR A 281 -7.76 9.91 35.65
N ARG A 282 -6.52 10.38 35.48
CA ARG A 282 -5.44 10.31 36.49
C ARG A 282 -5.01 11.66 37.07
N ALA A 283 -5.52 12.78 36.57
CA ALA A 283 -5.10 14.14 36.96
C ALA A 283 -3.57 14.35 36.86
N SER A 284 -2.97 13.77 35.82
CA SER A 284 -1.53 13.78 35.52
C SER A 284 -1.17 14.88 34.50
N VAL A 285 0.01 14.76 33.88
CA VAL A 285 0.47 15.63 32.79
C VAL A 285 -0.12 15.26 31.44
N GLY A 286 -0.86 14.15 31.33
CA GLY A 286 -1.41 13.64 30.08
C GLY A 286 -0.32 13.45 29.03
N LEU A 287 -0.66 13.58 27.76
CA LEU A 287 0.29 13.39 26.66
C LEU A 287 1.20 14.61 26.39
N THR A 288 1.38 15.51 27.37
CA THR A 288 2.02 16.83 27.15
C THR A 288 3.54 16.83 27.32
N ASP A 289 4.13 15.75 27.84
CA ASP A 289 5.56 15.60 28.06
C ASP A 289 6.27 14.70 27.03
N GLY A 290 5.51 14.12 26.11
CA GLY A 290 6.00 13.61 24.84
C GLY A 290 6.07 12.09 24.82
N ASP A 291 5.09 11.50 24.17
CA ASP A 291 4.75 10.09 24.34
C ASP A 291 4.84 9.33 23.03
N TYR A 292 5.04 8.02 23.15
CA TYR A 292 4.99 7.12 22.01
C TYR A 292 3.53 6.74 21.78
N VAL A 293 2.79 7.67 21.19
CA VAL A 293 1.41 7.48 20.75
C VAL A 293 1.26 7.89 19.28
N GLY A 294 0.34 7.26 18.56
CA GLY A 294 0.12 7.51 17.14
C GLY A 294 0.69 6.44 16.22
N VAL A 295 0.73 6.74 14.93
CA VAL A 295 1.22 5.82 13.88
C VAL A 295 2.73 5.57 14.03
N THR A 296 3.13 4.31 13.96
CA THR A 296 4.49 3.85 14.28
C THR A 296 4.89 2.66 13.43
N ASN A 297 6.20 2.40 13.34
CA ASN A 297 6.76 1.17 12.76
C ASN A 297 7.73 0.48 13.75
N TYR A 298 7.47 0.67 15.05
CA TYR A 298 8.31 0.14 16.12
C TYR A 298 8.15 -1.37 16.24
N THR A 299 9.24 -2.11 16.01
CA THR A 299 9.26 -3.58 16.05
C THR A 299 10.07 -4.15 17.22
N GLY A 300 10.52 -3.28 18.15
CA GLY A 300 11.34 -3.67 19.29
C GLY A 300 10.55 -4.33 20.43
N ASN A 301 11.25 -4.72 21.50
CA ASN A 301 10.64 -5.28 22.73
C ASN A 301 9.67 -6.47 22.54
N GLY A 302 9.81 -7.23 21.46
CA GLY A 302 8.97 -8.39 21.18
C GLY A 302 7.76 -8.11 20.31
N VAL A 303 7.49 -6.84 19.95
CA VAL A 303 6.39 -6.48 19.02
C VAL A 303 6.54 -7.18 17.67
N GLY A 304 7.77 -7.31 17.17
CA GLY A 304 8.01 -8.03 15.92
C GLY A 304 7.44 -7.30 14.70
N ALA A 305 7.13 -8.04 13.64
CA ALA A 305 6.52 -7.46 12.44
C ALA A 305 5.03 -7.19 12.66
N TYR A 306 4.53 -6.11 12.05
CA TYR A 306 3.11 -5.79 12.02
C TYR A 306 2.36 -6.82 11.15
N PRO A 307 1.17 -7.28 11.57
CA PRO A 307 0.35 -8.26 10.85
C PRO A 307 0.03 -7.89 9.39
N ASP A 308 -0.19 -6.61 9.11
CA ASP A 308 -0.34 -6.06 7.76
C ASP A 308 0.68 -4.94 7.54
N GLY A 309 1.36 -4.94 6.40
CA GLY A 309 2.35 -3.91 6.07
C GLY A 309 3.57 -3.84 7.00
N VAL A 310 3.95 -2.61 7.35
CA VAL A 310 5.16 -2.21 8.08
C VAL A 310 4.85 -1.32 9.27
N ASN A 311 3.76 -0.56 9.19
CA ASN A 311 3.31 0.39 10.21
C ASN A 311 2.16 -0.22 11.02
N GLY A 312 1.81 0.48 12.09
CA GLY A 312 0.62 0.25 12.88
C GLY A 312 0.39 1.44 13.80
N TYR A 313 -0.34 1.25 14.88
CA TYR A 313 -0.64 2.32 15.83
C TYR A 313 -0.22 1.93 17.25
N GLN A 314 0.43 2.85 17.97
CA GLN A 314 0.90 2.64 19.34
C GLN A 314 0.15 3.55 20.32
N MET A 315 -0.11 3.02 21.52
CA MET A 315 -0.47 3.80 22.69
C MET A 315 0.43 3.36 23.86
N SER A 316 1.14 4.31 24.46
CA SER A 316 1.99 4.07 25.64
C SER A 316 2.09 5.35 26.46
N ASP A 317 2.31 5.21 27.77
CA ASP A 317 2.46 6.32 28.72
C ASP A 317 1.34 7.37 28.61
N THR A 318 0.09 6.93 28.53
CA THR A 318 -1.01 7.84 28.20
C THR A 318 -1.32 8.85 29.31
N ASP A 319 -0.77 8.66 30.51
CA ASP A 319 -0.89 9.54 31.68
C ASP A 319 -2.36 9.90 32.01
N GLY A 320 -3.21 8.90 31.83
CA GLY A 320 -4.66 9.02 31.72
C GLY A 320 -5.18 8.10 30.64
N LYS A 321 -6.42 8.31 30.18
CA LYS A 321 -7.03 7.47 29.15
C LYS A 321 -6.89 8.09 27.77
N MET A 322 -6.25 7.39 26.85
CA MET A 322 -6.32 7.65 25.41
C MET A 322 -7.36 6.73 24.78
N GLN A 323 -8.10 7.23 23.79
CA GLN A 323 -9.03 6.45 22.99
C GLN A 323 -8.89 6.80 21.52
N VAL A 324 -8.69 5.80 20.68
CA VAL A 324 -8.79 5.92 19.22
C VAL A 324 -10.20 5.51 18.79
N VAL A 325 -10.85 6.37 18.02
CA VAL A 325 -12.18 6.15 17.45
C VAL A 325 -12.03 6.09 15.93
N PHE A 326 -12.31 4.93 15.36
CA PHE A 326 -12.28 4.73 13.91
C PHE A 326 -13.53 5.32 13.25
N ASP A 327 -13.45 5.68 11.98
CA ASP A 327 -14.62 6.13 11.22
C ASP A 327 -15.74 5.07 11.23
N ALA A 328 -16.99 5.52 11.11
CA ALA A 328 -18.13 4.63 11.16
C ALA A 328 -18.25 3.82 9.86
N ALA A 329 -18.18 2.49 9.98
CA ALA A 329 -18.47 1.58 8.88
C ALA A 329 -19.96 1.28 8.80
N THR A 330 -20.47 1.05 7.59
CA THR A 330 -21.85 0.62 7.38
C THR A 330 -21.89 -0.56 6.43
N ALA A 331 -22.81 -1.48 6.71
CA ALA A 331 -23.03 -2.62 5.83
C ALA A 331 -24.45 -3.15 6.01
N THR A 332 -24.85 -4.06 5.13
CA THR A 332 -26.09 -4.83 5.28
C THR A 332 -25.82 -6.33 5.17
N GLY A 333 -26.70 -7.15 5.74
CA GLY A 333 -26.53 -8.60 5.71
C GLY A 333 -25.54 -9.10 6.77
N SER A 334 -24.67 -10.04 6.38
CA SER A 334 -23.68 -10.64 7.27
C SER A 334 -22.36 -9.94 7.12
N TRP A 335 -21.82 -9.42 8.23
CA TRP A 335 -20.59 -8.66 8.26
C TRP A 335 -20.00 -8.66 9.67
N ASN A 336 -18.73 -8.29 9.79
CA ASN A 336 -17.97 -8.31 11.03
C ASN A 336 -16.92 -7.20 11.05
N VAL A 337 -16.27 -7.04 12.20
CA VAL A 337 -15.03 -6.27 12.35
C VAL A 337 -13.97 -7.10 13.04
N SER A 338 -12.73 -6.96 12.59
CA SER A 338 -11.53 -7.52 13.22
C SER A 338 -10.47 -6.44 13.47
N ILE A 339 -9.61 -6.67 14.44
CA ILE A 339 -8.44 -5.85 14.75
C ILE A 339 -7.34 -6.76 15.32
N ASP A 340 -6.10 -6.57 14.85
CA ASP A 340 -4.94 -7.19 15.49
C ASP A 340 -4.42 -6.29 16.61
N LEU A 341 -4.16 -6.89 17.76
CA LEU A 341 -3.69 -6.22 18.98
C LEU A 341 -2.45 -6.92 19.51
N PHE A 342 -1.49 -6.13 19.99
CA PHE A 342 -0.35 -6.61 20.76
C PHE A 342 -0.30 -5.87 22.08
N VAL A 343 -0.36 -6.62 23.18
CA VAL A 343 -0.18 -6.08 24.53
C VAL A 343 1.26 -6.35 24.95
N GLN A 344 2.01 -5.30 25.28
CA GLN A 344 3.41 -5.44 25.69
C GLN A 344 3.51 -6.28 26.97
N ALA A 345 4.36 -7.32 26.94
CA ALA A 345 4.72 -8.07 28.14
C ALA A 345 5.61 -7.19 29.04
N THR A 346 5.02 -6.66 30.10
CA THR A 346 5.64 -5.79 31.11
C THR A 346 5.07 -6.16 32.48
N GLY A 347 5.26 -5.33 33.51
CA GLY A 347 4.46 -5.43 34.73
C GLY A 347 3.39 -4.35 34.71
N TRP A 348 2.15 -4.74 34.42
CA TRP A 348 0.99 -3.86 34.39
C TRP A 348 0.49 -3.54 35.81
N GLU A 349 0.04 -2.31 36.03
CA GLU A 349 -0.56 -1.89 37.30
C GLU A 349 -2.03 -2.33 37.38
N LEU A 350 -2.53 -2.62 38.59
CA LEU A 350 -3.90 -3.13 38.79
C LEU A 350 -5.01 -2.15 38.36
N ASP A 351 -4.68 -0.88 38.24
CA ASP A 351 -5.57 0.17 37.76
C ASP A 351 -5.41 0.50 36.29
N ASP A 352 -4.51 -0.18 35.58
CA ASP A 352 -4.40 -0.07 34.13
C ASP A 352 -5.54 -0.79 33.42
N VAL A 353 -6.00 -0.19 32.32
CA VAL A 353 -7.19 -0.67 31.62
C VAL A 353 -7.01 -0.59 30.12
N ILE A 354 -7.30 -1.72 29.45
CA ILE A 354 -7.44 -1.84 28.01
C ILE A 354 -8.91 -2.13 27.72
N ILE A 355 -9.52 -1.31 26.86
CA ILE A 355 -10.91 -1.50 26.41
C ILE A 355 -10.95 -1.46 24.89
N VAL A 356 -11.50 -2.51 24.28
CA VAL A 356 -11.86 -2.58 22.87
C VAL A 356 -13.36 -2.78 22.79
N GLU A 357 -14.06 -1.82 22.20
CA GLU A 357 -15.52 -1.81 22.13
C GLU A 357 -16.02 -1.33 20.77
N ILE A 358 -17.24 -1.72 20.40
CA ILE A 358 -17.89 -1.31 19.18
C ILE A 358 -19.21 -0.64 19.52
N VAL A 359 -19.44 0.53 18.97
CA VAL A 359 -20.72 1.22 19.07
C VAL A 359 -21.52 0.98 17.80
N VAL A 360 -22.66 0.32 17.93
CA VAL A 360 -23.55 -0.03 16.82
C VAL A 360 -24.79 0.89 16.77
N ASP A 361 -25.65 0.69 15.78
CA ASP A 361 -26.89 1.48 15.63
C ASP A 361 -27.75 1.47 16.90
N GLY A 362 -28.38 2.62 17.16
CA GLY A 362 -29.10 2.86 18.42
C GLY A 362 -28.21 3.11 19.64
N GLY A 363 -26.88 3.11 19.48
CA GLY A 363 -25.90 3.44 20.53
C GLY A 363 -25.62 2.30 21.51
N ALA A 364 -25.94 1.06 21.14
CA ALA A 364 -25.52 -0.10 21.93
C ALA A 364 -24.00 -0.26 21.82
N VAL A 365 -23.38 -0.74 22.90
CA VAL A 365 -21.93 -0.95 22.98
C VAL A 365 -21.67 -2.44 23.15
N LEU A 366 -20.93 -3.03 22.21
CA LEU A 366 -20.45 -4.41 22.24
C LEU A 366 -19.00 -4.39 22.73
N SER A 367 -18.65 -5.23 23.70
CA SER A 367 -17.31 -5.28 24.28
C SER A 367 -16.53 -6.45 23.70
N LEU A 368 -15.37 -6.21 23.10
CA LEU A 368 -14.46 -7.24 22.58
C LEU A 368 -13.41 -7.60 23.64
N LEU A 369 -12.81 -6.57 24.25
CA LEU A 369 -11.87 -6.71 25.37
C LEU A 369 -12.18 -5.64 26.41
N ASN A 370 -12.19 -6.02 27.68
CA ASN A 370 -12.35 -5.07 28.78
C ASN A 370 -11.66 -5.59 30.02
N THR A 371 -10.47 -5.07 30.31
CA THR A 371 -9.65 -5.51 31.45
C THR A 371 -10.00 -4.78 32.75
N THR A 372 -11.09 -4.01 32.80
CA THR A 372 -11.44 -3.19 33.98
C THR A 372 -11.54 -4.05 35.25
N GLY A 373 -10.65 -3.77 36.20
CA GLY A 373 -10.61 -4.48 37.48
C GLY A 373 -10.01 -5.89 37.40
N GLN A 374 -9.34 -6.21 36.30
CA GLN A 374 -8.53 -7.41 36.11
C GLN A 374 -7.04 -7.05 36.18
N ASP A 375 -6.23 -8.05 36.53
CA ASP A 375 -4.78 -7.94 36.49
C ASP A 375 -4.32 -8.38 35.09
N ILE A 376 -3.80 -7.46 34.28
CA ILE A 376 -3.45 -7.72 32.86
C ILE A 376 -2.35 -8.79 32.78
N ASP A 377 -1.39 -8.76 33.71
CA ASP A 377 -0.31 -9.75 33.85
C ASP A 377 -0.83 -11.19 34.04
N ALA A 378 -2.10 -11.35 34.41
CA ALA A 378 -2.75 -12.63 34.67
C ALA A 378 -3.72 -13.07 33.56
N LEU A 379 -3.83 -12.31 32.47
CA LEU A 379 -4.75 -12.60 31.36
C LEU A 379 -4.13 -13.46 30.27
N GLY A 380 -2.80 -13.54 30.19
CA GLY A 380 -2.11 -14.34 29.17
C GLY A 380 -2.22 -13.76 27.74
N ILE A 381 -2.54 -12.47 27.61
CA ILE A 381 -2.73 -11.78 26.32
C ILE A 381 -1.48 -11.00 25.87
N GLU A 382 -0.37 -11.14 26.58
CA GLU A 382 0.81 -10.30 26.42
C GLU A 382 1.89 -10.97 25.58
N GLY A 383 2.69 -10.16 24.89
CA GLY A 383 3.92 -10.59 24.23
C GLY A 383 3.73 -11.29 22.88
N ALA A 384 2.51 -11.38 22.38
CA ALA A 384 2.18 -11.87 21.04
C ALA A 384 1.06 -11.03 20.41
N TRP A 385 1.03 -11.00 19.07
CA TRP A 385 -0.11 -10.47 18.33
C TRP A 385 -1.27 -11.45 18.41
N PHE A 386 -2.47 -10.94 18.66
CA PHE A 386 -3.71 -11.70 18.61
C PHE A 386 -4.79 -10.86 17.95
N ASN A 387 -5.75 -11.52 17.32
CA ASN A 387 -6.86 -10.85 16.68
C ASN A 387 -8.09 -10.83 17.59
N LEU A 388 -8.83 -9.73 17.55
CA LEU A 388 -10.16 -9.62 18.15
C LEU A 388 -11.18 -9.44 17.03
N ILE A 389 -12.23 -10.27 17.02
CA ILE A 389 -13.27 -10.24 16.00
C ILE A 389 -14.67 -10.13 16.62
N GLN A 390 -15.60 -9.49 15.91
CA GLN A 390 -16.99 -9.41 16.32
C GLN A 390 -17.94 -9.50 15.13
N ASP A 391 -18.88 -10.45 15.18
CA ASP A 391 -20.03 -10.53 14.27
C ASP A 391 -20.95 -9.31 14.48
N LEU A 392 -21.23 -8.60 13.40
CA LEU A 392 -22.10 -7.43 13.35
C LEU A 392 -23.41 -7.71 12.60
N THR A 393 -23.68 -8.97 12.25
CA THR A 393 -24.90 -9.39 11.56
C THR A 393 -26.16 -8.88 12.28
N GLY A 394 -26.98 -8.12 11.56
CA GLY A 394 -28.20 -7.52 12.08
C GLY A 394 -28.07 -6.07 12.56
N PHE A 395 -26.85 -5.54 12.63
CA PHE A 395 -26.57 -4.10 12.74
C PHE A 395 -26.31 -3.50 11.36
N THR A 396 -26.43 -2.18 11.23
CA THR A 396 -26.20 -1.46 9.96
C THR A 396 -25.07 -0.45 10.00
N THR A 397 -24.67 -0.03 11.21
CA THR A 397 -23.59 0.94 11.43
C THR A 397 -22.77 0.46 12.61
N ALA A 398 -21.44 0.58 12.54
CA ALA A 398 -20.55 0.23 13.63
C ALA A 398 -19.35 1.17 13.70
N THR A 399 -18.89 1.47 14.91
CA THR A 399 -17.72 2.30 15.18
C THR A 399 -16.84 1.58 16.19
N LEU A 400 -15.63 1.19 15.78
CA LEU A 400 -14.65 0.58 16.68
C LEU A 400 -13.97 1.64 17.54
N ARG A 401 -13.73 1.32 18.81
CA ARG A 401 -13.00 2.16 19.77
C ARG A 401 -12.00 1.32 20.53
N VAL A 402 -10.77 1.77 20.57
CA VAL A 402 -9.68 1.15 21.35
C VAL A 402 -9.21 2.17 22.37
N SER A 403 -9.10 1.78 23.63
CA SER A 403 -8.66 2.66 24.71
C SER A 403 -7.60 2.02 25.57
N LEU A 404 -6.64 2.83 26.00
CA LEU A 404 -5.63 2.51 27.01
C LEU A 404 -5.69 3.58 28.11
N ASP A 405 -5.78 3.16 29.37
CA ASP A 405 -5.62 4.01 30.54
C ASP A 405 -4.44 3.50 31.38
N SER A 406 -3.27 4.13 31.22
CA SER A 406 -2.00 3.76 31.85
C SER A 406 -1.19 5.03 32.20
N ASN A 407 -0.12 4.86 32.99
CA ASN A 407 0.84 5.91 33.36
C ASN A 407 2.28 5.39 33.39
N ALA A 408 2.63 4.39 32.59
CA ALA A 408 4.01 3.95 32.45
C ALA A 408 4.46 3.81 30.99
N ALA A 409 5.65 4.35 30.70
CA ALA A 409 6.30 4.25 29.40
C ALA A 409 6.64 2.82 28.91
N THR A 410 6.58 1.82 29.78
CA THR A 410 6.80 0.41 29.42
C THR A 410 5.51 -0.33 29.12
N GLU A 411 4.38 0.21 29.54
CA GLU A 411 3.04 -0.29 29.23
C GLU A 411 2.64 0.27 27.87
N ALA A 412 2.54 -0.61 26.89
CA ALA A 412 2.24 -0.24 25.53
C ALA A 412 1.27 -1.24 24.92
N VAL A 413 0.34 -0.71 24.14
CA VAL A 413 -0.54 -1.47 23.27
C VAL A 413 -0.26 -1.03 21.85
N PHE A 414 -0.09 -2.01 20.97
CA PHE A 414 0.02 -1.79 19.53
C PHE A 414 -1.20 -2.40 18.87
N MET A 415 -1.68 -1.77 17.80
CA MET A 415 -2.77 -2.28 17.00
C MET A 415 -2.46 -2.15 15.52
N ASP A 416 -3.07 -3.03 14.73
CA ASP A 416 -2.92 -3.08 13.28
C ASP A 416 -4.13 -3.77 12.65
N ASN A 417 -4.20 -3.72 11.31
CA ASN A 417 -5.11 -4.52 10.48
C ASN A 417 -6.56 -4.45 10.98
N VAL A 418 -7.07 -3.22 11.10
CA VAL A 418 -8.47 -2.98 11.43
C VAL A 418 -9.28 -3.18 10.17
N VAL A 419 -10.19 -4.15 10.16
CA VAL A 419 -10.96 -4.52 8.97
C VAL A 419 -12.42 -4.71 9.32
N PHE A 420 -13.30 -3.97 8.67
CA PHE A 420 -14.72 -4.29 8.55
C PHE A 420 -14.92 -5.11 7.28
N SER A 421 -15.55 -6.28 7.40
CA SER A 421 -15.69 -7.21 6.28
C SER A 421 -17.09 -7.79 6.15
N SER A 422 -17.56 -7.97 4.92
CA SER A 422 -18.76 -8.76 4.58
C SER A 422 -18.48 -10.25 4.40
N ASN A 423 -17.22 -10.69 4.52
CA ASN A 423 -16.89 -12.11 4.55
C ASN A 423 -17.51 -12.75 5.79
N ALA A 424 -18.07 -13.96 5.63
CA ALA A 424 -18.57 -14.70 6.77
C ALA A 424 -17.41 -15.04 7.72
N ILE A 425 -17.61 -14.84 9.01
CA ILE A 425 -16.77 -15.48 10.02
C ILE A 425 -17.04 -16.98 9.92
N VAL A 426 -16.02 -17.75 9.54
CA VAL A 426 -16.07 -19.21 9.58
C VAL A 426 -15.45 -19.64 10.90
N ASP A 427 -16.22 -20.42 11.66
CA ASP A 427 -15.82 -21.08 12.91
C ASP A 427 -16.26 -22.53 12.73
N SER A 428 -15.33 -23.35 12.27
CA SER A 428 -15.57 -24.71 11.81
C SER A 428 -15.82 -25.68 12.96
N ASP A 429 -15.26 -25.43 14.12
CA ASP A 429 -15.34 -26.32 15.27
C ASP A 429 -16.31 -25.83 16.37
N GLY A 430 -16.76 -24.58 16.28
CA GLY A 430 -17.81 -23.96 17.08
C GLY A 430 -17.38 -23.54 18.46
N ASP A 431 -16.09 -23.26 18.66
CA ASP A 431 -15.51 -22.91 19.95
C ASP A 431 -15.56 -21.39 20.25
N GLY A 432 -15.90 -20.60 19.23
CA GLY A 432 -16.01 -19.14 19.31
C GLY A 432 -14.80 -18.38 18.78
N ILE A 433 -13.77 -19.07 18.29
CA ILE A 433 -12.61 -18.51 17.60
C ILE A 433 -12.76 -18.76 16.09
N PRO A 434 -12.60 -17.75 15.22
CA PRO A 434 -12.68 -17.96 13.77
C PRO A 434 -11.54 -18.86 13.25
N ASP A 435 -11.79 -19.65 12.21
CA ASP A 435 -10.81 -20.53 11.53
C ASP A 435 -9.50 -19.83 11.14
N THR A 436 -9.54 -18.52 10.91
CA THR A 436 -8.36 -17.72 10.56
C THR A 436 -7.46 -17.39 11.75
N GLN A 437 -7.98 -17.57 12.97
CA GLN A 437 -7.36 -17.24 14.26
C GLN A 437 -7.24 -18.48 15.16
N ASP A 438 -7.97 -19.54 14.80
CA ASP A 438 -7.99 -20.79 15.52
C ASP A 438 -6.68 -21.57 15.25
N ASN A 439 -5.87 -21.70 16.29
CA ASN A 439 -4.66 -22.52 16.27
C ASN A 439 -4.97 -24.02 16.36
N CYS A 440 -6.25 -24.40 16.42
CA CYS A 440 -6.69 -25.78 16.38
C CYS A 440 -7.84 -25.93 15.38
N ASN A 441 -8.31 -27.15 15.19
CA ASN A 441 -9.56 -27.45 14.46
C ASN A 441 -10.51 -28.28 15.32
N LEU A 442 -10.21 -28.32 16.62
CA LEU A 442 -10.96 -28.95 17.68
C LEU A 442 -11.18 -27.90 18.77
N PRO A 443 -12.35 -27.86 19.41
CA PRO A 443 -12.69 -26.73 20.26
C PRO A 443 -11.68 -26.48 21.39
N ASN A 444 -11.02 -25.34 21.37
CA ASN A 444 -10.11 -24.82 22.38
C ASN A 444 -10.23 -23.29 22.50
N PRO A 445 -11.31 -22.77 23.13
CA PRO A 445 -11.56 -21.33 23.19
C PRO A 445 -10.48 -20.50 23.92
N ASP A 446 -9.57 -21.16 24.65
CA ASP A 446 -8.44 -20.55 25.34
C ASP A 446 -7.16 -20.48 24.48
N GLN A 447 -7.14 -21.13 23.32
CA GLN A 447 -6.08 -21.08 22.32
C GLN A 447 -4.68 -21.37 22.89
N LEU A 448 -4.61 -22.17 23.96
CA LEU A 448 -3.34 -22.51 24.61
C LEU A 448 -2.42 -23.24 23.62
N ASP A 449 -1.19 -22.74 23.48
CA ASP A 449 -0.09 -23.33 22.70
C ASP A 449 1.19 -23.14 23.53
N CYS A 450 1.49 -24.12 24.38
CA CYS A 450 2.57 -23.95 25.36
C CYS A 450 3.97 -24.05 24.73
N ASN A 451 4.08 -24.78 23.62
CA ASN A 451 5.36 -25.05 22.95
C ASN A 451 5.66 -23.99 21.86
N GLY A 452 4.69 -23.14 21.54
CA GLY A 452 4.79 -21.99 20.64
C GLY A 452 4.95 -22.40 19.18
N ASN A 453 4.43 -23.57 18.79
CA ASN A 453 4.58 -24.09 17.43
C ASN A 453 3.48 -23.60 16.47
N GLY A 454 2.48 -22.88 16.99
CA GLY A 454 1.31 -22.36 16.26
C GLY A 454 0.14 -23.33 16.15
N ILE A 455 0.19 -24.47 16.85
CA ILE A 455 -0.86 -25.49 16.95
C ILE A 455 -1.29 -25.55 18.42
N GLY A 456 -2.59 -25.47 18.69
CA GLY A 456 -3.10 -25.51 20.05
C GLY A 456 -2.83 -26.85 20.75
N ASP A 457 -2.62 -26.82 22.06
CA ASP A 457 -2.34 -27.97 22.93
C ASP A 457 -3.35 -29.11 22.71
N VAL A 458 -4.63 -28.77 22.50
CA VAL A 458 -5.71 -29.73 22.23
C VAL A 458 -5.47 -30.50 20.91
N CYS A 459 -5.02 -29.81 19.87
CA CYS A 459 -4.69 -30.43 18.58
C CYS A 459 -3.39 -31.21 18.68
N ASP A 460 -2.39 -30.68 19.39
CA ASP A 460 -1.11 -31.37 19.57
C ASP A 460 -1.28 -32.73 20.27
N LEU A 461 -2.14 -32.80 21.29
CA LEU A 461 -2.51 -34.05 21.96
C LEU A 461 -3.35 -34.97 21.08
N ALA A 462 -4.30 -34.42 20.30
CA ALA A 462 -5.18 -35.20 19.43
C ALA A 462 -4.42 -35.84 18.26
N ASP A 463 -3.48 -35.10 17.67
CA ASP A 463 -2.65 -35.53 16.54
C ASP A 463 -1.42 -36.34 17.01
N GLY A 464 -1.12 -36.32 18.31
CA GLY A 464 -0.03 -37.07 18.93
C GLY A 464 1.34 -36.50 18.61
N THR A 465 1.40 -35.19 18.32
CA THR A 465 2.63 -34.40 18.20
C THR A 465 3.21 -34.07 19.57
N SER A 466 2.37 -33.99 20.61
CA SER A 466 2.79 -33.93 22.01
C SER A 466 2.29 -35.13 22.82
N PHE A 467 2.96 -35.41 23.93
CA PHE A 467 2.63 -36.51 24.84
C PHE A 467 1.85 -35.97 26.06
N ASP A 468 0.95 -36.79 26.59
CA ASP A 468 0.27 -36.57 27.87
C ASP A 468 0.31 -37.89 28.65
N CYS A 469 1.33 -38.03 29.48
CA CYS A 469 1.61 -39.28 30.20
C CYS A 469 0.71 -39.48 31.42
N ASN A 470 0.14 -38.41 31.98
CA ASN A 470 -0.73 -38.44 33.16
C ASN A 470 -2.23 -38.28 32.83
N LEU A 471 -2.57 -38.03 31.57
CA LEU A 471 -3.91 -37.85 31.00
C LEU A 471 -4.68 -36.65 31.58
N ASN A 472 -3.98 -35.57 31.92
CA ASN A 472 -4.60 -34.35 32.46
C ASN A 472 -4.99 -33.33 31.37
N SER A 473 -4.77 -33.65 30.09
CA SER A 473 -5.04 -32.77 28.94
C SER A 473 -4.13 -31.53 28.86
N ILE A 474 -2.97 -31.58 29.50
CA ILE A 474 -1.87 -30.62 29.38
C ILE A 474 -0.70 -31.40 28.76
N PRO A 475 -0.08 -30.93 27.66
CA PRO A 475 1.10 -31.60 27.12
C PRO A 475 2.26 -31.66 28.12
N ASP A 476 2.99 -32.78 28.11
CA ASP A 476 4.11 -33.08 29.00
C ASP A 476 5.17 -31.96 29.00
N GLU A 477 5.46 -31.37 27.84
CA GLU A 477 6.41 -30.25 27.70
C GLU A 477 5.95 -28.94 28.37
N CYS A 478 4.67 -28.81 28.70
CA CYS A 478 4.12 -27.69 29.45
C CYS A 478 4.13 -27.92 30.97
N GLU A 479 4.49 -29.12 31.41
CA GLU A 479 4.49 -29.51 32.82
C GLU A 479 5.87 -29.33 33.46
N ALA A 480 5.89 -29.36 34.79
CA ALA A 480 7.15 -29.28 35.53
C ALA A 480 8.01 -30.53 35.27
N ASP A 481 9.19 -30.30 34.69
CA ASP A 481 10.26 -31.29 34.53
C ASP A 481 11.52 -30.76 35.18
N CYS A 482 11.68 -31.06 36.46
CA CYS A 482 12.75 -30.50 37.28
C CYS A 482 14.12 -31.13 37.00
N ASN A 483 14.16 -32.36 36.49
CA ASN A 483 15.39 -33.07 36.14
C ASN A 483 15.76 -32.90 34.65
N THR A 484 14.91 -32.22 33.87
CA THR A 484 15.09 -31.83 32.46
C THR A 484 15.29 -33.03 31.53
N ASN A 485 14.67 -34.17 31.86
CA ASN A 485 14.82 -35.40 31.09
C ASN A 485 13.78 -35.55 29.96
N GLY A 486 12.83 -34.61 29.86
CA GLY A 486 11.73 -34.60 28.91
C GLY A 486 10.50 -35.41 29.35
N VAL A 487 10.40 -35.75 30.64
CA VAL A 487 9.25 -36.43 31.26
C VAL A 487 8.83 -35.63 32.49
N PRO A 488 7.55 -35.24 32.61
CA PRO A 488 7.04 -34.50 33.76
C PRO A 488 7.27 -35.25 35.08
N ASP A 489 7.48 -34.48 36.15
CA ASP A 489 7.73 -34.93 37.51
C ASP A 489 6.72 -36.01 37.97
N ASP A 490 5.42 -35.75 37.74
CA ASP A 490 4.33 -36.66 38.10
C ASP A 490 4.42 -38.00 37.34
N CYS A 491 4.85 -37.97 36.09
CA CYS A 491 5.02 -39.16 35.27
C CYS A 491 6.28 -39.93 35.62
N ASP A 492 7.33 -39.22 36.01
CA ASP A 492 8.56 -39.79 36.52
C ASP A 492 8.33 -40.55 37.84
N ILE A 493 7.51 -39.97 38.72
CA ILE A 493 7.05 -40.62 39.97
C ILE A 493 6.16 -41.82 39.65
N ALA A 494 5.17 -41.68 38.76
CA ALA A 494 4.24 -42.75 38.40
C ALA A 494 4.93 -43.96 37.76
N ASN A 495 5.95 -43.71 36.94
CA ASN A 495 6.75 -44.75 36.27
C ASN A 495 7.89 -45.30 37.15
N GLY A 496 8.15 -44.69 38.31
CA GLY A 496 9.19 -45.07 39.24
C GLY A 496 10.61 -44.81 38.72
N THR A 497 10.76 -43.90 37.76
CA THR A 497 12.04 -43.34 37.31
C THR A 497 12.58 -42.31 38.30
N SER A 498 11.68 -41.64 39.03
CA SER A 498 12.00 -40.76 40.16
C SER A 498 11.39 -41.25 41.47
N ILE A 499 12.00 -40.88 42.60
CA ILE A 499 11.53 -41.23 43.94
C ILE A 499 10.83 -40.00 44.52
N ASP A 500 9.62 -40.19 45.05
CA ASP A 500 8.94 -39.24 45.94
C ASP A 500 8.72 -39.97 47.29
N ALA A 501 9.64 -39.77 48.23
CA ALA A 501 9.65 -40.50 49.48
C ALA A 501 8.69 -39.93 50.52
N ASP A 502 8.33 -38.65 50.42
CA ASP A 502 7.46 -37.95 51.36
C ASP A 502 6.00 -37.82 50.88
N GLY A 503 5.75 -38.12 49.61
CA GLY A 503 4.44 -38.21 48.98
C GLY A 503 3.85 -36.85 48.61
N ASN A 504 4.68 -35.83 48.39
CA ASN A 504 4.23 -34.47 48.15
C ASN A 504 4.03 -34.11 46.67
N GLY A 505 4.34 -35.03 45.75
CA GLY A 505 4.19 -34.83 44.30
C GLY A 505 5.39 -34.15 43.64
N ILE A 506 6.51 -33.98 44.33
CA ILE A 506 7.76 -33.45 43.79
C ILE A 506 8.85 -34.54 43.93
N PRO A 507 9.60 -34.87 42.86
CA PRO A 507 10.71 -35.80 42.95
C PRO A 507 11.75 -35.38 44.01
N ASP A 508 12.20 -36.32 44.85
CA ASP A 508 13.23 -36.13 45.89
C ASP A 508 14.51 -35.46 45.34
N GLU A 509 14.85 -35.67 44.07
CA GLU A 509 16.03 -35.08 43.43
C GLU A 509 15.87 -33.59 43.09
N CYS A 510 14.64 -33.10 43.11
CA CYS A 510 14.23 -31.73 42.84
C CYS A 510 13.89 -30.97 44.11
N GLU A 511 13.79 -31.69 45.22
CA GLU A 511 13.77 -31.12 46.55
C GLU A 511 15.20 -30.72 46.96
N LEU A 512 15.45 -29.42 47.00
CA LEU A 512 16.70 -28.90 47.57
C LEU A 512 16.76 -29.25 49.06
N SER A 513 17.84 -29.93 49.45
CA SER A 513 18.15 -30.36 50.82
C SER A 513 18.17 -29.25 51.87
#